data_AF-A0AAE4VJM8-F1
#
_entry.id   AF-A0AAE4VJM8-F1
#
_cell.length_a   1.000
_cell.length_b   1.000
_cell.length_c   1.000
_cell.angle_alpha   90.00
_cell.angle_beta   90.00
_cell.angle_gamma   90.00
#
_symmetry.space_group_name_H-M   'P 1'
#
loop_
_entity.id
_entity.type
_entity.pdbx_description
1 polymer ?
#
loop_
_entity_poly.entity_id
_entity_poly.type
_entity_poly.pdbx_seq_one_letter_code
_entity_poly.pdbx_strand_id
1 'polypeptide(L)'
;MLIKQLINYNEYYSIIIYKKLTTNNYKIFMQQEEKNLNDSGYKFIMSKNTEDELKSYFDKIKQEGTEICGIELRNALPKKNLNNLDFDTFKGIFINIKKPKIFAESLNAFGQNSSYNNTEFNILGKISCVFNNVSVYDTGEWDENQVKRTYDDNNPPKVHLSFTPGFLNTNTSPQLIKICDENNITDVNQISLQRNFPLYSHEYEKHIEESILPVLLNFNEEGEKLGKKVYVTLPGMGLGCFNKVFSNKKTLGELYYRSIQNVISKHQDKLNNIEGVGIFVFGDEIENKEDQTIGNTKFILRNHFHHGLFTFSKIYNEFGVNNNSNDVLFTRIVAADHISWPGNDYNAPSVSENIKDIVIQNRRTDEGSVGACTNIQGIMASNIPNISFKYYGNDHNFQFAKGYFNILKTTFSETVKNKGLKLQNKWEIYNLNTRERENSNQIELPSAIQNDNQSQGNSIIQPGNRSESLFKIVGTIAAVLTAIGIYAIRNVIKSLILKMISSKSQNMQILS
;
A
#
# COMPACT_ATOMS: atom_id res chain seq x y z
N MET A 1 7.84 -35.23 -32.78
CA MET A 1 9.16 -34.56 -32.67
C MET A 1 9.11 -33.07 -33.01
N LEU A 2 8.34 -32.62 -34.01
CA LEU A 2 8.08 -31.18 -34.25
C LEU A 2 7.28 -30.47 -33.12
N ILE A 3 6.41 -31.17 -32.41
CA ILE A 3 5.67 -30.61 -31.25
C ILE A 3 6.59 -30.39 -30.03
N LYS A 4 7.73 -31.09 -29.94
CA LYS A 4 8.78 -30.82 -28.93
C LYS A 4 9.67 -29.63 -29.29
N GLN A 5 9.64 -29.15 -30.53
CA GLN A 5 10.35 -27.92 -30.94
C GLN A 5 9.48 -26.66 -30.82
N LEU A 6 8.15 -26.80 -30.79
CA LEU A 6 7.23 -25.66 -30.57
C LEU A 6 6.99 -25.33 -29.09
N ILE A 7 7.41 -26.20 -28.17
CA ILE A 7 7.40 -25.92 -26.71
C ILE A 7 8.61 -25.05 -26.29
N ASN A 8 9.60 -24.86 -27.15
CA ASN A 8 10.80 -24.05 -26.88
C ASN A 8 10.75 -22.61 -27.42
N TYR A 9 9.61 -22.10 -27.88
CA TYR A 9 9.50 -20.76 -28.49
C TYR A 9 8.36 -19.87 -27.97
N ASN A 10 7.84 -20.16 -26.77
CA ASN A 10 6.84 -19.31 -26.10
C ASN A 10 7.27 -18.88 -24.68
N GLU A 11 8.56 -18.60 -24.52
CA GLU A 11 9.03 -17.83 -23.37
C GLU A 11 8.77 -16.34 -23.63
N TYR A 12 7.77 -15.84 -22.92
CA TYR A 12 7.51 -14.43 -22.72
C TYR A 12 8.80 -13.68 -22.42
N TYR A 13 9.16 -12.74 -23.30
CA TYR A 13 10.11 -11.67 -23.00
C TYR A 13 9.49 -10.69 -22.00
N SER A 14 9.40 -11.14 -20.76
CA SER A 14 9.33 -10.28 -19.59
C SER A 14 10.69 -10.38 -18.93
N ILE A 15 11.66 -9.61 -19.43
CA ILE A 15 12.96 -9.42 -18.78
C ILE A 15 12.69 -8.69 -17.45
N ILE A 16 12.41 -9.47 -16.41
CA ILE A 16 12.35 -9.00 -15.03
C ILE A 16 13.80 -8.91 -14.54
N ILE A 17 14.44 -7.75 -14.81
CA ILE A 17 15.64 -7.31 -14.10
C ILE A 17 15.21 -6.93 -12.68
N TYR A 18 14.96 -7.92 -11.84
CA TYR A 18 14.62 -7.68 -10.42
C TYR A 18 15.56 -8.41 -9.46
N LYS A 19 16.39 -9.33 -9.95
CA LYS A 19 17.20 -10.20 -9.09
C LYS A 19 18.66 -9.74 -8.87
N LYS A 20 19.13 -8.72 -9.60
CA LYS A 20 20.56 -8.29 -9.56
C LYS A 20 20.81 -6.83 -9.18
N LEU A 21 19.75 -6.02 -9.06
CA LEU A 21 19.85 -4.61 -8.63
C LEU A 21 19.69 -4.45 -7.11
N THR A 22 19.07 -5.40 -6.43
CA THR A 22 18.87 -5.35 -4.97
C THR A 22 20.16 -5.58 -4.20
N THR A 23 21.09 -6.42 -4.69
CA THR A 23 22.26 -6.81 -3.90
C THR A 23 23.40 -5.79 -3.88
N ASN A 24 23.55 -4.97 -4.93
CA ASN A 24 24.63 -3.97 -5.00
C ASN A 24 24.21 -2.59 -4.45
N ASN A 25 22.94 -2.22 -4.52
CA ASN A 25 22.46 -0.98 -3.92
C ASN A 25 22.37 -1.08 -2.39
N TYR A 26 22.15 -2.27 -1.83
CA TYR A 26 22.21 -2.53 -0.38
C TYR A 26 23.57 -2.18 0.25
N LYS A 27 24.66 -2.34 -0.50
CA LYS A 27 26.02 -2.02 -0.01
C LYS A 27 26.33 -0.52 0.00
N ILE A 28 25.73 0.24 -0.91
CA ILE A 28 25.88 1.70 -0.98
C ILE A 28 24.98 2.37 0.08
N PHE A 29 23.87 1.73 0.45
CA PHE A 29 22.90 2.22 1.44
C PHE A 29 23.45 2.21 2.89
N MET A 30 24.36 1.29 3.21
CA MET A 30 24.94 1.15 4.56
C MET A 30 26.13 2.10 4.82
N GLN A 31 26.53 2.92 3.85
CA GLN A 31 27.70 3.81 3.96
C GLN A 31 27.36 5.31 3.96
N GLN A 32 26.08 5.68 3.99
CA GLN A 32 25.68 7.07 4.21
C GLN A 32 25.09 7.23 5.61
N GLU A 33 26.00 7.54 6.54
CA GLU A 33 25.68 8.01 7.89
C GLU A 33 24.76 9.25 7.87
N GLU A 34 23.81 9.23 8.79
CA GLU A 34 23.39 10.37 9.62
C GLU A 34 23.21 11.73 8.92
N LYS A 35 22.39 11.79 7.87
CA LYS A 35 21.53 12.98 7.70
C LYS A 35 20.21 12.71 8.41
N ASN A 36 20.10 13.25 9.63
CA ASN A 36 18.89 13.41 10.44
C ASN A 36 17.61 12.79 9.83
N LEU A 37 17.18 11.65 10.37
CA LEU A 37 15.82 11.09 10.21
C LEU A 37 14.69 12.11 10.56
N ASN A 38 15.03 13.30 11.05
CA ASN A 38 14.11 14.39 11.33
C ASN A 38 13.71 15.22 10.09
N ASP A 39 14.42 15.12 8.96
CA ASP A 39 14.12 15.89 7.74
C ASP A 39 13.37 15.09 6.67
N SER A 40 13.06 13.81 6.93
CA SER A 40 12.40 12.93 5.96
C SER A 40 10.91 13.21 5.75
N GLY A 41 10.30 14.15 6.48
CA GLY A 41 8.86 14.40 6.41
C GLY A 41 7.97 13.24 6.88
N TYR A 42 8.56 12.09 7.25
CA TYR A 42 7.94 10.95 7.90
C TYR A 42 8.90 10.28 8.88
N LYS A 43 8.36 9.61 9.90
CA LYS A 43 9.12 8.81 10.89
C LYS A 43 8.33 7.59 11.33
N PHE A 44 9.05 6.51 11.68
CA PHE A 44 8.44 5.35 12.31
C PHE A 44 8.48 5.50 13.83
N ILE A 45 7.38 5.16 14.49
CA ILE A 45 7.24 5.23 15.95
C ILE A 45 6.68 3.93 16.49
N MET A 46 7.08 3.58 17.71
CA MET A 46 6.66 2.37 18.40
C MET A 46 6.65 2.60 19.92
N SER A 47 5.92 1.76 20.65
CA SER A 47 5.94 1.79 22.11
C SER A 47 7.27 1.28 22.67
N LYS A 48 7.58 1.64 23.93
CA LYS A 48 8.79 1.15 24.60
C LYS A 48 8.84 -0.37 24.66
N ASN A 49 7.71 -1.02 24.96
CA ASN A 49 7.59 -2.47 24.96
C ASN A 49 7.93 -3.08 23.59
N THR A 50 7.47 -2.46 22.49
CA THR A 50 7.76 -2.94 21.14
C THR A 50 9.24 -2.77 20.79
N GLU A 51 9.88 -1.67 21.23
CA GLU A 51 11.32 -1.49 21.07
C GLU A 51 12.12 -2.53 21.86
N ASP A 52 11.71 -2.83 23.09
CA ASP A 52 12.37 -3.83 23.94
C ASP A 52 12.19 -5.26 23.40
N GLU A 53 11.02 -5.58 22.82
CA GLU A 53 10.80 -6.83 22.07
C GLU A 53 11.73 -6.92 20.84
N LEU A 54 11.87 -5.83 20.09
CA LEU A 54 12.76 -5.78 18.93
C LEU A 54 14.23 -5.92 19.32
N LYS A 55 14.64 -5.31 20.44
CA LYS A 55 15.98 -5.46 21.00
C LYS A 55 16.26 -6.89 21.45
N SER A 56 15.30 -7.50 22.16
CA SER A 56 15.41 -8.90 22.57
C SER A 56 15.52 -9.83 21.35
N TYR A 57 14.77 -9.54 20.29
CA TYR A 57 14.86 -10.28 19.04
C TYR A 57 16.22 -10.10 18.35
N PHE A 58 16.76 -8.88 18.36
CA PHE A 58 18.10 -8.60 17.84
C PHE A 58 19.20 -9.39 18.57
N ASP A 59 19.17 -9.39 19.91
CA ASP A 59 20.13 -10.12 20.73
C ASP A 59 20.05 -11.63 20.46
N LYS A 60 18.83 -12.17 20.30
CA LYS A 60 18.62 -13.56 19.90
C LYS A 60 19.22 -13.87 18.52
N ILE A 61 19.06 -12.99 17.54
CA ILE A 61 19.65 -13.14 16.20
C ILE A 61 21.19 -13.16 16.28
N LYS A 62 21.80 -12.32 17.13
CA LYS A 62 23.26 -12.34 17.34
C LYS A 62 23.75 -13.66 17.94
N GLN A 63 22.97 -14.25 18.84
CA GLN A 63 23.32 -15.51 19.52
C GLN A 63 23.10 -16.75 18.64
N GLU A 64 21.96 -16.83 17.95
CA GLU A 64 21.53 -18.03 17.22
C GLU A 64 21.79 -17.94 15.70
N GLY A 65 22.19 -16.76 15.21
CA GLY A 65 22.44 -16.49 13.80
C GLY A 65 21.19 -16.11 12.99
N THR A 66 21.38 -15.74 11.72
CA THR A 66 20.30 -15.22 10.86
C THR A 66 19.27 -16.29 10.43
N GLU A 67 19.51 -17.57 10.71
CA GLU A 67 18.61 -18.65 10.30
C GLU A 67 17.28 -18.64 11.06
N ILE A 68 17.20 -17.96 12.21
CA ILE A 68 15.94 -17.76 12.94
C ILE A 68 15.07 -16.66 12.31
N CYS A 69 15.63 -15.85 11.40
CA CYS A 69 14.90 -14.77 10.72
C CYS A 69 14.02 -15.33 9.60
N GLY A 70 12.93 -14.64 9.30
CA GLY A 70 12.19 -14.77 8.04
C GLY A 70 13.05 -14.40 6.85
N ILE A 71 12.60 -14.76 5.65
CA ILE A 71 13.41 -14.63 4.42
C ILE A 71 13.81 -13.17 4.16
N GLU A 72 12.91 -12.21 4.37
CA GLU A 72 13.20 -10.80 4.06
C GLU A 72 14.30 -10.24 4.98
N LEU A 73 14.17 -10.44 6.30
CA LEU A 73 15.19 -9.99 7.26
C LEU A 73 16.51 -10.75 7.10
N ARG A 74 16.46 -12.08 6.90
CA ARG A 74 17.68 -12.90 6.66
C ARG A 74 18.47 -12.40 5.46
N ASN A 75 17.78 -11.96 4.40
CA ASN A 75 18.42 -11.46 3.19
C ASN A 75 18.92 -10.02 3.35
N ALA A 76 18.25 -9.21 4.16
CA ALA A 76 18.62 -7.82 4.41
C ALA A 76 19.80 -7.68 5.39
N LEU A 77 19.97 -8.65 6.31
CA LEU A 77 21.05 -8.61 7.30
C LEU A 77 22.43 -8.91 6.68
N PRO A 78 23.48 -8.19 7.13
CA PRO A 78 24.84 -8.46 6.68
C PRO A 78 25.34 -9.79 7.27
N LYS A 79 25.48 -10.82 6.42
CA LYS A 79 25.98 -12.15 6.85
C LYS A 79 27.36 -12.10 7.49
N LYS A 80 28.24 -11.24 6.98
CA LYS A 80 29.53 -10.92 7.59
C LYS A 80 29.32 -9.62 8.38
N ASN A 81 29.64 -9.61 9.67
CA ASN A 81 29.52 -8.46 10.61
C ASN A 81 28.23 -8.33 11.42
N LEU A 82 27.39 -9.37 11.53
CA LEU A 82 26.20 -9.32 12.40
C LEU A 82 26.53 -8.90 13.85
N ASN A 83 27.65 -9.37 14.41
CA ASN A 83 28.07 -9.03 15.77
C ASN A 83 28.38 -7.54 15.96
N ASN A 84 28.82 -6.86 14.90
CA ASN A 84 29.19 -5.44 14.92
C ASN A 84 28.03 -4.52 14.52
N LEU A 85 26.89 -5.08 14.11
CA LEU A 85 25.71 -4.28 13.82
C LEU A 85 25.20 -3.66 15.13
N ASP A 86 25.01 -2.34 15.15
CA ASP A 86 24.36 -1.65 16.26
C ASP A 86 22.83 -1.77 16.16
N PHE A 87 22.14 -1.45 17.25
CA PHE A 87 20.70 -1.63 17.33
C PHE A 87 19.91 -0.62 16.46
N ASP A 88 20.39 0.61 16.30
CA ASP A 88 19.68 1.63 15.52
C ASP A 88 19.74 1.30 14.02
N THR A 89 20.90 0.86 13.53
CA THR A 89 21.04 0.34 12.18
C THR A 89 20.17 -0.91 11.97
N PHE A 90 20.13 -1.82 12.95
CA PHE A 90 19.24 -2.98 12.89
C PHE A 90 17.76 -2.58 12.83
N LYS A 91 17.32 -1.61 13.64
CA LYS A 91 15.94 -1.07 13.59
C LYS A 91 15.59 -0.57 12.19
N GLY A 92 16.49 0.19 11.57
CA GLY A 92 16.32 0.68 10.20
C GLY A 92 16.20 -0.47 9.18
N ILE A 93 17.07 -1.47 9.26
CA ILE A 93 16.98 -2.67 8.41
C ILE A 93 15.65 -3.40 8.63
N PHE A 94 15.28 -3.62 9.89
CA PHE A 94 14.08 -4.36 10.28
C PHE A 94 12.80 -3.72 9.74
N ILE A 95 12.68 -2.40 9.80
CA ILE A 95 11.52 -1.69 9.22
C ILE A 95 11.53 -1.79 7.69
N ASN A 96 12.70 -1.69 7.06
CA ASN A 96 12.86 -1.69 5.61
C ASN A 96 12.62 -3.05 4.94
N ILE A 97 12.41 -4.13 5.69
CA ILE A 97 12.03 -5.43 5.12
C ILE A 97 10.57 -5.42 4.62
N LYS A 98 9.76 -4.43 5.02
CA LYS A 98 8.40 -4.21 4.52
C LYS A 98 8.40 -4.04 3.00
N LYS A 99 7.36 -4.53 2.32
CA LYS A 99 7.23 -4.49 0.85
C LYS A 99 6.31 -3.35 0.41
N PRO A 100 6.53 -2.69 -0.74
CA PRO A 100 5.66 -1.59 -1.16
C PRO A 100 4.17 -1.97 -1.19
N LYS A 101 3.88 -3.19 -1.65
CA LYS A 101 2.55 -3.80 -1.63
C LYS A 101 2.63 -5.25 -1.20
N ILE A 102 1.79 -5.64 -0.24
CA ILE A 102 1.57 -7.03 0.15
C ILE A 102 0.25 -7.12 0.91
N PHE A 103 -0.51 -8.19 0.67
CA PHE A 103 -1.71 -8.50 1.45
C PHE A 103 -1.30 -9.30 2.69
N ALA A 104 -1.25 -8.64 3.85
CA ALA A 104 -0.88 -9.26 5.12
C ALA A 104 -1.80 -10.40 5.54
N GLU A 105 -3.05 -10.41 5.06
CA GLU A 105 -4.04 -11.45 5.27
C GLU A 105 -3.85 -12.68 4.36
N SER A 106 -2.86 -12.65 3.46
CA SER A 106 -2.56 -13.76 2.56
C SER A 106 -1.70 -14.84 3.25
N LEU A 107 -1.98 -16.10 2.93
CA LEU A 107 -1.36 -17.29 3.55
C LEU A 107 0.17 -17.39 3.37
N ASN A 108 0.76 -16.61 2.45
CA ASN A 108 2.20 -16.70 2.13
C ASN A 108 3.06 -15.66 2.87
N ALA A 109 2.45 -14.80 3.69
CA ALA A 109 3.16 -13.74 4.38
C ALA A 109 4.06 -14.27 5.52
N PHE A 110 3.62 -15.24 6.32
CA PHE A 110 4.33 -15.68 7.52
C PHE A 110 4.26 -17.20 7.80
N GLY A 111 5.19 -17.75 8.61
CA GLY A 111 5.39 -19.20 8.85
C GLY A 111 6.83 -19.71 8.62
N GLN A 112 7.11 -21.02 8.82
CA GLN A 112 8.43 -21.60 8.54
C GLN A 112 8.76 -21.48 7.03
N ASN A 113 9.92 -20.90 6.69
CA ASN A 113 10.33 -20.57 5.30
C ASN A 113 9.43 -19.56 4.57
N SER A 114 8.69 -18.73 5.30
CA SER A 114 7.91 -17.63 4.73
C SER A 114 8.72 -16.33 4.61
N SER A 115 8.09 -15.27 4.07
CA SER A 115 8.71 -13.95 3.98
C SER A 115 9.07 -13.38 5.36
N TYR A 116 8.21 -13.60 6.37
CA TYR A 116 8.34 -13.06 7.73
C TYR A 116 8.05 -14.14 8.79
N ASN A 117 8.83 -14.26 9.86
CA ASN A 117 8.45 -15.15 10.95
C ASN A 117 7.41 -14.50 11.90
N ASN A 118 6.90 -15.27 12.87
CA ASN A 118 5.89 -14.81 13.83
C ASN A 118 6.36 -13.63 14.70
N THR A 119 7.65 -13.61 15.07
CA THR A 119 8.22 -12.54 15.92
C THR A 119 8.32 -11.24 15.13
N GLU A 120 8.86 -11.32 13.91
CA GLU A 120 8.97 -10.20 12.97
C GLU A 120 7.61 -9.59 12.67
N PHE A 121 6.64 -10.45 12.33
CA PHE A 121 5.28 -10.01 12.01
C PHE A 121 4.62 -9.31 13.21
N ASN A 122 4.72 -9.89 14.42
CA ASN A 122 4.14 -9.30 15.62
C ASN A 122 4.74 -7.92 15.96
N ILE A 123 6.06 -7.79 15.88
CA ILE A 123 6.74 -6.51 16.15
C ILE A 123 6.32 -5.48 15.10
N LEU A 124 6.38 -5.82 13.79
CA LEU A 124 6.01 -4.91 12.71
C LEU A 124 4.53 -4.47 12.79
N GLY A 125 3.66 -5.32 13.33
CA GLY A 125 2.26 -4.99 13.61
C GLY A 125 2.03 -3.89 14.64
N LYS A 126 3.07 -3.47 15.36
CA LYS A 126 3.00 -2.45 16.42
C LYS A 126 3.81 -1.19 16.12
N ILE A 127 4.32 -1.09 14.90
CA ILE A 127 5.10 0.06 14.42
C ILE A 127 4.23 0.90 13.49
N SER A 128 4.03 2.16 13.86
CA SER A 128 3.31 3.14 13.04
C SER A 128 4.27 4.00 12.21
N CYS A 129 3.81 4.47 11.05
CA CYS A 129 4.53 5.45 10.24
C CYS A 129 3.79 6.79 10.23
N VAL A 130 4.39 7.82 10.80
CA VAL A 130 3.78 9.15 10.91
C VAL A 130 4.33 10.08 9.85
N PHE A 131 3.44 10.88 9.26
CA PHE A 131 3.75 11.93 8.30
C PHE A 131 3.28 13.29 8.82
N ASN A 132 4.13 14.30 8.68
CA ASN A 132 3.81 15.67 9.06
C ASN A 132 3.54 16.56 7.85
N ASN A 133 2.56 17.47 7.99
CA ASN A 133 2.18 18.46 6.97
C ASN A 133 1.88 17.88 5.57
N VAL A 134 1.15 16.76 5.56
CA VAL A 134 0.69 16.10 4.34
C VAL A 134 -0.35 16.95 3.63
N SER A 135 -0.18 17.18 2.34
CA SER A 135 -1.18 17.83 1.48
C SER A 135 -2.32 16.86 1.15
N VAL A 136 -3.56 17.34 1.25
CA VAL A 136 -4.76 16.58 0.89
C VAL A 136 -5.45 17.23 -0.31
N TYR A 137 -5.74 16.45 -1.34
CA TYR A 137 -6.23 16.95 -2.64
C TYR A 137 -7.71 16.64 -2.91
N ASP A 138 -8.25 15.60 -2.26
CA ASP A 138 -9.66 15.21 -2.35
C ASP A 138 -10.19 14.73 -0.99
N THR A 139 -11.49 14.42 -0.89
CA THR A 139 -12.13 14.02 0.38
C THR A 139 -11.69 12.65 0.90
N GLY A 140 -11.00 11.83 0.11
CA GLY A 140 -10.60 10.47 0.46
C GLY A 140 -11.63 9.41 0.09
N GLU A 141 -12.49 9.66 -0.92
CA GLU A 141 -13.46 8.69 -1.41
C GLU A 141 -12.79 7.41 -1.93
N TRP A 142 -13.40 6.25 -1.64
CA TRP A 142 -12.95 4.95 -2.14
C TRP A 142 -13.52 4.66 -3.54
N ASP A 143 -14.77 5.09 -3.79
CA ASP A 143 -15.45 4.95 -5.08
C ASP A 143 -15.05 6.09 -6.03
N GLU A 144 -14.45 5.75 -7.17
CA GLU A 144 -14.01 6.73 -8.18
C GLU A 144 -15.15 7.62 -8.69
N ASN A 145 -16.40 7.12 -8.71
CA ASN A 145 -17.54 7.89 -9.18
C ASN A 145 -17.90 9.02 -8.21
N GLN A 146 -17.41 8.91 -6.98
CA GLN A 146 -17.62 9.87 -5.90
C GLN A 146 -16.38 10.73 -5.66
N VAL A 147 -15.19 10.29 -6.12
CA VAL A 147 -13.96 11.09 -6.05
C VAL A 147 -14.18 12.40 -6.80
N LYS A 148 -14.27 13.48 -6.03
CA LYS A 148 -14.31 14.85 -6.53
C LYS A 148 -13.09 15.57 -5.99
N ARG A 149 -12.37 16.22 -6.87
CA ARG A 149 -11.34 17.16 -6.45
C ARG A 149 -12.04 18.31 -5.73
N THR A 150 -11.73 18.48 -4.45
CA THR A 150 -12.44 19.44 -3.59
C THR A 150 -11.56 20.62 -3.21
N TYR A 151 -10.24 20.42 -3.21
CA TYR A 151 -9.28 21.38 -2.67
C TYR A 151 -8.43 22.02 -3.76
N ASP A 152 -8.00 23.26 -3.51
CA ASP A 152 -7.08 24.01 -4.37
C ASP A 152 -5.69 23.35 -4.35
N ASP A 153 -5.13 23.11 -5.53
CA ASP A 153 -3.80 22.52 -5.69
C ASP A 153 -2.66 23.41 -5.22
N ASN A 154 -2.86 24.73 -5.32
CA ASN A 154 -1.83 25.70 -4.95
C ASN A 154 -1.73 25.83 -3.43
N ASN A 155 -2.82 25.52 -2.72
CA ASN A 155 -2.88 25.60 -1.27
C ASN A 155 -3.78 24.51 -0.66
N PRO A 156 -3.42 23.23 -0.83
CA PRO A 156 -4.21 22.13 -0.30
C PRO A 156 -4.16 22.11 1.22
N PRO A 157 -5.25 21.73 1.92
CA PRO A 157 -5.25 21.53 3.36
C PRO A 157 -4.11 20.61 3.80
N LYS A 158 -3.54 20.93 4.96
CA LYS A 158 -2.45 20.19 5.57
C LYS A 158 -2.92 19.38 6.76
N VAL A 159 -2.50 18.13 6.84
CA VAL A 159 -2.86 17.19 7.91
C VAL A 159 -1.64 16.43 8.42
N HIS A 160 -1.73 15.91 9.65
CA HIS A 160 -0.84 14.86 10.12
C HIS A 160 -1.48 13.48 9.88
N LEU A 161 -0.72 12.54 9.35
CA LEU A 161 -1.19 11.17 9.14
C LEU A 161 -0.37 10.17 9.96
N SER A 162 -0.99 9.08 10.39
CA SER A 162 -0.31 7.92 10.92
C SER A 162 -0.84 6.66 10.27
N PHE A 163 0.04 5.92 9.58
CA PHE A 163 -0.25 4.58 9.07
C PHE A 163 0.01 3.60 10.20
N THR A 164 -1.07 3.15 10.84
CA THR A 164 -0.98 2.29 12.02
C THR A 164 -1.59 0.93 11.70
N PRO A 165 -0.83 -0.17 11.86
CA PRO A 165 -1.36 -1.49 11.63
C PRO A 165 -2.48 -1.81 12.63
N GLY A 166 -3.61 -2.30 12.13
CA GLY A 166 -4.68 -2.85 12.97
C GLY A 166 -4.40 -4.32 13.32
N PHE A 167 -5.09 -4.84 14.33
CA PHE A 167 -4.95 -6.25 14.73
C PHE A 167 -5.35 -7.21 13.59
N LEU A 168 -4.47 -8.14 13.21
CA LEU A 168 -4.78 -9.16 12.21
C LEU A 168 -5.55 -10.32 12.86
N ASN A 169 -6.83 -10.46 12.53
CA ASN A 169 -7.75 -11.44 13.08
C ASN A 169 -8.03 -12.58 12.08
N THR A 170 -6.98 -13.20 11.55
CA THR A 170 -7.08 -14.37 10.66
C THR A 170 -6.69 -15.64 11.40
N ASN A 171 -7.16 -16.80 10.95
CA ASN A 171 -6.80 -18.11 11.50
C ASN A 171 -5.29 -18.41 11.44
N THR A 172 -4.57 -17.62 10.65
CA THR A 172 -3.12 -17.69 10.53
C THR A 172 -2.40 -16.66 11.41
N SER A 173 -3.09 -15.67 11.98
CA SER A 173 -2.47 -14.60 12.78
C SER A 173 -1.47 -15.13 13.83
N PRO A 174 -0.19 -14.70 13.80
CA PRO A 174 0.80 -15.09 14.79
C PRO A 174 0.38 -14.79 16.23
N GLN A 175 -0.35 -13.69 16.44
CA GLN A 175 -0.86 -13.31 17.75
C GLN A 175 -1.92 -14.31 18.23
N LEU A 176 -2.86 -14.72 17.36
CA LEU A 176 -3.87 -15.70 17.73
C LEU A 176 -3.29 -17.09 17.95
N ILE A 177 -2.30 -17.49 17.13
CA ILE A 177 -1.58 -18.76 17.30
C ILE A 177 -0.89 -18.78 18.66
N LYS A 178 -0.18 -17.70 19.03
CA LYS A 178 0.47 -17.60 20.34
C LYS A 178 -0.52 -17.75 21.49
N ILE A 179 -1.66 -17.05 21.46
CA ILE A 179 -2.71 -17.20 22.48
C ILE A 179 -3.18 -18.65 22.55
N CYS A 180 -3.36 -19.30 21.40
CA CYS A 180 -3.81 -20.68 21.35
C CYS A 180 -2.79 -21.65 21.96
N ASP A 181 -1.51 -21.50 21.60
CA ASP A 181 -0.42 -22.34 22.10
C ASP A 181 -0.25 -22.19 23.62
N GLU A 182 -0.27 -20.95 24.13
CA GLU A 182 -0.11 -20.66 25.57
C GLU A 182 -1.29 -21.15 26.42
N ASN A 183 -2.46 -21.35 25.81
CA ASN A 183 -3.70 -21.71 26.51
C ASN A 183 -4.27 -23.08 26.10
N ASN A 184 -3.48 -23.90 25.40
CA ASN A 184 -3.89 -25.24 24.91
C ASN A 184 -5.19 -25.24 24.09
N ILE A 185 -5.41 -24.21 23.27
CA ILE A 185 -6.55 -24.11 22.35
C ILE A 185 -6.13 -24.73 21.02
N THR A 186 -6.79 -25.82 20.62
CA THR A 186 -6.38 -26.61 19.43
C THR A 186 -6.92 -26.09 18.10
N ASP A 187 -7.86 -25.14 18.12
CA ASP A 187 -8.43 -24.50 16.93
C ASP A 187 -8.60 -23.00 17.20
N VAL A 188 -7.95 -22.17 16.38
CA VAL A 188 -8.00 -20.70 16.48
C VAL A 188 -9.43 -20.17 16.40
N ASN A 189 -10.35 -20.85 15.72
CA ASN A 189 -11.75 -20.41 15.68
C ASN A 189 -12.42 -20.47 17.06
N GLN A 190 -11.90 -21.28 17.98
CA GLN A 190 -12.39 -21.34 19.36
C GLN A 190 -12.04 -20.09 20.17
N ILE A 191 -11.14 -19.21 19.69
CA ILE A 191 -10.79 -17.96 20.36
C ILE A 191 -11.97 -16.99 20.40
N SER A 192 -12.88 -17.12 19.42
CA SER A 192 -14.11 -16.33 19.33
C SER A 192 -15.20 -16.80 20.30
N LEU A 193 -15.04 -17.97 20.93
CA LEU A 193 -16.00 -18.49 21.90
C LEU A 193 -15.92 -17.71 23.20
N GLN A 194 -17.07 -17.51 23.85
CA GLN A 194 -17.21 -16.72 25.08
C GLN A 194 -16.20 -17.09 26.18
N ARG A 195 -15.86 -18.37 26.32
CA ARG A 195 -14.89 -18.85 27.33
C ARG A 195 -13.45 -18.37 27.10
N ASN A 196 -13.05 -18.17 25.83
CA ASN A 196 -11.69 -17.79 25.44
C ASN A 196 -11.59 -16.31 25.07
N PHE A 197 -12.73 -15.65 24.85
CA PHE A 197 -12.82 -14.25 24.49
C PHE A 197 -12.06 -13.31 25.45
N PRO A 198 -12.04 -13.51 26.78
CA PRO A 198 -11.25 -12.65 27.68
C PRO A 198 -9.75 -12.65 27.39
N LEU A 199 -9.16 -13.80 27.05
CA LEU A 199 -7.74 -13.91 26.69
C LEU A 199 -7.44 -13.13 25.41
N TYR A 200 -8.32 -13.28 24.42
CA TYR A 200 -8.26 -12.52 23.18
C TYR A 200 -8.40 -11.02 23.41
N SER A 201 -9.40 -10.60 24.20
CA SER A 201 -9.65 -9.19 24.49
C SER A 201 -8.44 -8.52 25.13
N HIS A 202 -7.76 -9.22 26.04
CA HIS A 202 -6.56 -8.69 26.68
C HIS A 202 -5.43 -8.42 25.68
N GLU A 203 -5.11 -9.39 24.82
CA GLU A 203 -4.05 -9.22 23.81
C GLU A 203 -4.44 -8.21 22.72
N TYR A 204 -5.73 -8.15 22.37
CA TYR A 204 -6.25 -7.16 21.44
C TYR A 204 -6.11 -5.73 22.00
N GLU A 205 -6.56 -5.51 23.24
CA GLU A 205 -6.44 -4.22 23.93
C GLU A 205 -4.98 -3.79 24.08
N LYS A 206 -4.10 -4.73 24.46
CA LYS A 206 -2.66 -4.49 24.54
C LYS A 206 -2.08 -4.07 23.20
N HIS A 207 -2.42 -4.76 22.11
CA HIS A 207 -1.95 -4.38 20.78
C HIS A 207 -2.46 -3.00 20.37
N ILE A 208 -3.75 -2.70 20.61
CA ILE A 208 -4.30 -1.37 20.33
C ILE A 208 -3.56 -0.29 21.13
N GLU A 209 -3.30 -0.52 22.42
CA GLU A 209 -2.52 0.41 23.25
C GLU A 209 -1.10 0.60 22.70
N GLU A 210 -0.39 -0.49 22.40
CA GLU A 210 0.99 -0.44 21.91
C GLU A 210 1.14 0.20 20.53
N SER A 211 0.10 0.12 19.69
CA SER A 211 0.06 0.70 18.34
C SER A 211 -0.45 2.14 18.30
N ILE A 212 -1.45 2.49 19.11
CA ILE A 212 -2.15 3.79 19.06
C ILE A 212 -1.55 4.81 20.03
N LEU A 213 -1.16 4.41 21.24
CA LEU A 213 -0.65 5.36 22.24
C LEU A 213 0.58 6.16 21.73
N PRO A 214 1.60 5.55 21.10
CA PRO A 214 2.73 6.31 20.57
C PRO A 214 2.29 7.39 19.56
N VAL A 215 1.27 7.08 18.76
CA VAL A 215 0.71 8.01 17.76
C VAL A 215 0.00 9.18 18.43
N LEU A 216 -0.83 8.91 19.44
CA LEU A 216 -1.53 9.94 20.19
C LEU A 216 -0.55 10.87 20.93
N LEU A 217 0.49 10.31 21.55
CA LEU A 217 1.56 11.09 22.18
C LEU A 217 2.30 11.95 21.16
N ASN A 218 2.64 11.39 20.00
CA ASN A 218 3.28 12.16 18.94
C ASN A 218 2.39 13.31 18.45
N PHE A 219 1.10 13.06 18.19
CA PHE A 219 0.19 14.13 17.76
C PHE A 219 -0.03 15.18 18.86
N ASN A 220 -0.07 14.77 20.13
CA ASN A 220 -0.11 15.66 21.27
C ASN A 220 1.09 16.62 21.28
N GLU A 221 2.31 16.07 21.17
CA GLU A 221 3.55 16.85 21.13
C GLU A 221 3.60 17.81 19.94
N GLU A 222 3.17 17.38 18.75
CA GLU A 222 3.08 18.27 17.58
C GLU A 222 2.03 19.38 17.78
N GLY A 223 0.91 19.08 18.43
CA GLY A 223 -0.08 20.07 18.84
C GLY A 223 0.52 21.11 19.77
N GLU A 224 1.22 20.67 20.82
CA GLU A 224 1.91 21.54 21.77
C GLU A 224 2.93 22.44 21.07
N LYS A 225 3.81 21.84 20.26
CA LYS A 225 4.85 22.56 19.51
C LYS A 225 4.29 23.63 18.58
N LEU A 226 3.11 23.38 17.99
CA LEU A 226 2.44 24.31 17.09
C LEU A 226 1.50 25.28 17.82
N GLY A 227 1.33 25.15 19.13
CA GLY A 227 0.35 25.93 19.90
C GLY A 227 -1.10 25.65 19.49
N LYS A 228 -1.40 24.43 19.02
CA LYS A 228 -2.70 24.02 18.49
C LYS A 228 -3.34 22.92 19.32
N LYS A 229 -4.66 22.87 19.27
CA LYS A 229 -5.46 21.75 19.78
C LYS A 229 -5.64 20.69 18.71
N VAL A 230 -5.60 19.43 19.11
CA VAL A 230 -5.48 18.29 18.20
C VAL A 230 -6.78 17.52 18.16
N TYR A 231 -7.24 17.26 16.93
CA TYR A 231 -8.37 16.38 16.68
C TYR A 231 -7.88 15.17 15.89
N VAL A 232 -8.16 13.98 16.42
CA VAL A 232 -7.71 12.71 15.86
C VAL A 232 -8.89 11.96 15.29
N THR A 233 -8.81 11.57 14.03
CA THR A 233 -9.78 10.65 13.42
C THR A 233 -9.20 9.26 13.26
N LEU A 234 -9.99 8.23 13.57
CA LEU A 234 -9.64 6.83 13.41
C LEU A 234 -10.69 6.12 12.54
N PRO A 235 -10.27 5.27 11.59
CA PRO A 235 -11.16 4.36 10.89
C PRO A 235 -11.45 3.12 11.75
N GLY A 236 -12.24 2.19 11.22
CA GLY A 236 -12.37 0.84 11.77
C GLY A 236 -11.13 0.00 11.49
N MET A 237 -10.14 0.04 12.40
CA MET A 237 -8.87 -0.67 12.22
C MET A 237 -9.00 -2.17 12.48
N GLY A 238 -8.60 -2.99 11.51
CA GLY A 238 -8.70 -4.45 11.62
C GLY A 238 -10.13 -5.01 11.58
N LEU A 239 -11.15 -4.17 11.30
CA LEU A 239 -12.56 -4.58 11.26
C LEU A 239 -13.03 -5.09 9.89
N GLY A 240 -12.28 -4.79 8.83
CA GLY A 240 -12.56 -5.23 7.45
C GLY A 240 -12.08 -6.65 7.15
N CYS A 241 -11.38 -6.83 6.03
CA CYS A 241 -10.86 -8.13 5.58
C CYS A 241 -9.87 -8.81 6.55
N PHE A 242 -9.37 -8.07 7.54
CA PHE A 242 -8.49 -8.61 8.59
C PHE A 242 -9.26 -9.38 9.66
N ASN A 243 -10.59 -9.31 9.70
CA ASN A 243 -11.42 -10.05 10.64
C ASN A 243 -12.08 -11.28 10.00
N LYS A 244 -11.37 -12.41 9.99
CA LYS A 244 -11.87 -13.69 9.45
C LYS A 244 -12.25 -14.70 10.53
N VAL A 245 -11.76 -14.53 11.77
CA VAL A 245 -12.01 -15.46 12.88
C VAL A 245 -13.32 -15.17 13.61
N PHE A 246 -13.74 -13.90 13.69
CA PHE A 246 -14.98 -13.53 14.36
C PHE A 246 -16.14 -13.42 13.35
N SER A 247 -17.08 -14.35 13.44
CA SER A 247 -18.33 -14.30 12.68
C SER A 247 -19.21 -13.11 13.08
N ASN A 248 -19.15 -12.69 14.34
CA ASN A 248 -19.83 -11.51 14.85
C ASN A 248 -18.92 -10.27 14.80
N LYS A 249 -19.06 -9.47 13.75
CA LYS A 249 -18.33 -8.21 13.59
C LYS A 249 -18.67 -7.17 14.66
N LYS A 250 -19.88 -7.19 15.22
CA LYS A 250 -20.31 -6.24 16.27
C LYS A 250 -19.51 -6.39 17.56
N THR A 251 -19.25 -7.64 17.96
CA THR A 251 -18.42 -7.93 19.14
C THR A 251 -17.03 -7.33 19.00
N LEU A 252 -16.42 -7.47 17.81
CA LEU A 252 -15.10 -6.91 17.55
C LEU A 252 -15.12 -5.38 17.47
N GLY A 253 -16.13 -4.79 16.84
CA GLY A 253 -16.29 -3.34 16.82
C GLY A 253 -16.43 -2.74 18.23
N GLU A 254 -17.24 -3.34 19.09
CA GLU A 254 -17.36 -2.93 20.50
C GLU A 254 -16.04 -3.06 21.26
N LEU A 255 -15.28 -4.15 21.04
CA LEU A 255 -13.95 -4.31 21.64
C LEU A 255 -12.99 -3.22 21.15
N TYR A 256 -13.00 -2.90 19.85
CA TYR A 256 -12.21 -1.81 19.28
C TYR A 256 -12.54 -0.46 19.93
N TYR A 257 -13.82 -0.10 20.00
CA TYR A 257 -14.27 1.14 20.65
C TYR A 257 -13.81 1.22 22.10
N ARG A 258 -14.02 0.16 22.89
CA ARG A 258 -13.59 0.11 24.30
C ARG A 258 -12.07 0.17 24.44
N SER A 259 -11.33 -0.47 23.55
CA SER A 259 -9.85 -0.44 23.56
C SER A 259 -9.35 0.99 23.38
N ILE A 260 -9.88 1.73 22.40
CA ILE A 260 -9.51 3.14 22.16
C ILE A 260 -9.94 4.02 23.35
N GLN A 261 -11.15 3.82 23.86
CA GLN A 261 -11.65 4.52 25.05
C GLN A 261 -10.73 4.30 26.26
N ASN A 262 -10.28 3.06 26.48
CA ASN A 262 -9.38 2.68 27.56
C ASN A 262 -8.00 3.33 27.40
N VAL A 263 -7.46 3.38 26.19
CA VAL A 263 -6.17 4.07 25.92
C VAL A 263 -6.27 5.54 26.29
N ILE A 264 -7.33 6.24 25.84
CA ILE A 264 -7.54 7.66 26.16
C ILE A 264 -7.71 7.85 27.66
N SER A 265 -8.55 7.05 28.31
CA SER A 265 -8.84 7.14 29.75
C SER A 265 -7.59 6.91 30.62
N LYS A 266 -6.80 5.89 30.27
CA LYS A 266 -5.61 5.48 31.01
C LYS A 266 -4.46 6.49 30.91
N HIS A 267 -4.36 7.22 29.80
CA HIS A 267 -3.25 8.15 29.53
C HIS A 267 -3.70 9.61 29.34
N GLN A 268 -4.89 9.97 29.80
CA GLN A 268 -5.47 11.31 29.62
C GLN A 268 -4.56 12.43 30.15
N ASP A 269 -3.77 12.15 31.19
CA ASP A 269 -2.79 13.07 31.80
C ASP A 269 -1.64 13.45 30.87
N LYS A 270 -1.39 12.63 29.85
CA LYS A 270 -0.34 12.82 28.83
C LYS A 270 -0.88 13.36 27.51
N LEU A 271 -2.19 13.59 27.40
CA LEU A 271 -2.88 13.95 26.16
C LEU A 271 -3.50 15.37 26.23
N ASN A 272 -2.80 16.31 26.88
CA ASN A 272 -3.31 17.66 27.20
C ASN A 272 -3.64 18.55 25.97
N ASN A 273 -3.08 18.23 24.81
CA ASN A 273 -3.32 18.91 23.54
C ASN A 273 -4.32 18.16 22.65
N ILE A 274 -4.66 16.91 22.97
CA ILE A 274 -5.74 16.18 22.27
C ILE A 274 -7.08 16.65 22.82
N GLU A 275 -7.84 17.37 22.01
CA GLU A 275 -9.16 17.88 22.41
C GLU A 275 -10.30 16.99 21.90
N GLY A 276 -10.06 16.24 20.83
CA GLY A 276 -11.06 15.31 20.32
C GLY A 276 -10.44 14.07 19.68
N VAL A 277 -11.08 12.93 19.93
CA VAL A 277 -10.80 11.66 19.25
C VAL A 277 -12.11 11.11 18.71
N GLY A 278 -12.14 10.80 17.41
CA GLY A 278 -13.33 10.33 16.73
C GLY A 278 -13.09 9.04 15.98
N ILE A 279 -13.89 8.03 16.26
CA ILE A 279 -13.93 6.79 15.49
C ILE A 279 -15.02 6.93 14.43
N PHE A 280 -14.63 6.85 13.17
CA PHE A 280 -15.52 6.97 12.03
C PHE A 280 -15.44 5.70 11.19
N VAL A 281 -16.47 4.86 11.29
CA VAL A 281 -16.54 3.58 10.55
C VAL A 281 -17.54 3.66 9.41
N PHE A 282 -17.33 2.82 8.40
CA PHE A 282 -18.17 2.77 7.21
C PHE A 282 -19.41 1.88 7.38
N GLY A 283 -19.29 0.74 8.07
CA GLY A 283 -20.33 -0.26 8.15
C GLY A 283 -21.01 -0.34 9.52
N ASP A 284 -21.75 -1.45 9.68
CA ASP A 284 -22.49 -1.81 10.89
C ASP A 284 -21.63 -2.56 11.93
N GLU A 285 -20.29 -2.52 11.80
CA GLU A 285 -19.39 -3.18 12.75
C GLU A 285 -19.53 -2.62 14.15
N ILE A 286 -19.99 -1.38 14.29
CA ILE A 286 -20.34 -0.77 15.57
C ILE A 286 -21.47 0.24 15.38
N GLU A 287 -22.37 0.32 16.35
CA GLU A 287 -23.49 1.27 16.33
C GLU A 287 -23.05 2.65 16.83
N ASN A 288 -23.72 3.70 16.37
CA ASN A 288 -23.53 5.05 16.91
C ASN A 288 -23.71 5.05 18.43
N LYS A 289 -22.88 5.82 19.11
CA LYS A 289 -22.98 6.04 20.56
C LYS A 289 -23.08 7.53 20.84
N GLU A 290 -23.67 7.85 21.99
CA GLU A 290 -23.65 9.21 22.51
C GLU A 290 -22.21 9.69 22.69
N ASP A 291 -21.99 10.97 22.39
CA ASP A 291 -20.69 11.60 22.58
C ASP A 291 -20.29 11.57 24.05
N GLN A 292 -19.02 11.26 24.30
CA GLN A 292 -18.47 11.20 25.64
C GLN A 292 -17.39 12.26 25.82
N THR A 293 -17.07 12.55 27.08
CA THR A 293 -15.91 13.34 27.45
C THR A 293 -15.06 12.52 28.41
N ILE A 294 -13.78 12.32 28.06
CA ILE A 294 -12.80 11.57 28.85
C ILE A 294 -11.70 12.54 29.22
N GLY A 295 -11.69 13.01 30.47
CA GLY A 295 -10.85 14.13 30.87
C GLY A 295 -11.23 15.40 30.08
N ASN A 296 -10.30 15.92 29.29
CA ASN A 296 -10.52 17.07 28.40
C ASN A 296 -10.80 16.66 26.94
N THR A 297 -10.87 15.36 26.65
CA THR A 297 -10.97 14.84 25.29
C THR A 297 -12.41 14.49 24.97
N LYS A 298 -12.99 15.13 23.96
CA LYS A 298 -14.26 14.72 23.38
C LYS A 298 -14.07 13.42 22.61
N PHE A 299 -14.81 12.38 22.97
CA PHE A 299 -14.75 11.07 22.32
C PHE A 299 -16.05 10.80 21.57
N ILE A 300 -15.95 10.64 20.24
CA ILE A 300 -17.10 10.45 19.36
C ILE A 300 -16.99 9.15 18.58
N LEU A 301 -18.14 8.55 18.29
CA LEU A 301 -18.26 7.39 17.43
C LEU A 301 -19.38 7.61 16.41
N ARG A 302 -19.03 7.47 15.13
CA ARG A 302 -19.98 7.53 14.02
C ARG A 302 -19.81 6.33 13.10
N ASN A 303 -20.89 5.61 12.88
CA ASN A 303 -21.03 4.58 11.86
C ASN A 303 -21.68 5.15 10.59
N HIS A 304 -21.62 4.40 9.50
CA HIS A 304 -22.02 4.89 8.17
C HIS A 304 -21.50 6.28 7.87
N PHE A 305 -20.31 6.59 8.38
CA PHE A 305 -19.62 7.78 7.98
C PHE A 305 -19.06 7.46 6.60
N HIS A 306 -19.95 7.57 5.61
CA HIS A 306 -19.65 7.37 4.22
C HIS A 306 -18.39 8.15 3.88
N HIS A 307 -17.57 7.50 3.05
CA HIS A 307 -16.24 7.89 2.64
C HIS A 307 -16.09 9.41 2.48
N GLY A 308 -14.88 9.91 2.74
CA GLY A 308 -14.67 11.34 2.85
C GLY A 308 -14.09 11.78 4.19
N LEU A 309 -13.16 11.03 4.79
CA LEU A 309 -12.56 11.39 6.08
C LEU A 309 -11.55 12.55 5.99
N PHE A 310 -11.46 13.19 4.82
CA PHE A 310 -10.93 14.52 4.64
C PHE A 310 -11.99 15.56 4.30
N THR A 311 -13.27 15.30 4.58
CA THR A 311 -14.34 16.31 4.53
C THR A 311 -14.29 17.14 5.81
N PHE A 312 -13.32 18.06 5.89
CA PHE A 312 -12.98 18.76 7.14
C PHE A 312 -14.17 19.47 7.78
N SER A 313 -15.03 20.13 7.01
CA SER A 313 -16.22 20.80 7.55
C SER A 313 -17.16 19.84 8.27
N LYS A 314 -17.42 18.66 7.69
CA LYS A 314 -18.25 17.63 8.31
C LYS A 314 -17.61 17.14 9.62
N ILE A 315 -16.30 16.91 9.61
CA ILE A 315 -15.60 16.40 10.79
C ILE A 315 -15.50 17.45 11.90
N TYR A 316 -15.20 18.71 11.56
CA TYR A 316 -15.19 19.81 12.52
C TYR A 316 -16.56 20.01 13.17
N ASN A 317 -17.65 19.90 12.39
CA ASN A 317 -19.00 19.96 12.94
C ASN A 317 -19.26 18.84 13.97
N GLU A 318 -18.80 17.61 13.70
CA GLU A 318 -18.94 16.50 14.66
C GLU A 318 -18.18 16.77 15.97
N PHE A 319 -17.02 17.41 15.89
CA PHE A 319 -16.28 17.84 17.08
C PHE A 319 -16.84 19.11 17.74
N GLY A 320 -17.68 19.89 17.05
CA GLY A 320 -18.17 21.19 17.52
C GLY A 320 -17.14 22.32 17.34
N VAL A 321 -16.21 22.15 16.40
CA VAL A 321 -15.17 23.12 16.09
C VAL A 321 -15.73 24.14 15.10
N ASN A 322 -15.65 25.42 15.45
CA ASN A 322 -15.93 26.50 14.50
C ASN A 322 -14.98 26.37 13.30
N ASN A 323 -15.46 26.56 12.07
CA ASN A 323 -14.74 26.27 10.80
C ASN A 323 -13.39 27.00 10.57
N ASN A 324 -12.79 27.64 11.59
CA ASN A 324 -11.46 28.21 11.53
C ASN A 324 -10.40 27.13 11.77
N SER A 325 -9.84 26.58 10.69
CA SER A 325 -8.79 25.56 10.72
C SER A 325 -7.45 26.06 11.28
N ASN A 326 -7.29 27.35 11.54
CA ASN A 326 -6.00 27.93 11.94
C ASN A 326 -5.61 27.54 13.37
N ASP A 327 -6.57 27.35 14.26
CA ASP A 327 -6.32 27.09 15.70
C ASP A 327 -6.21 25.58 16.02
N VAL A 328 -6.51 24.74 15.03
CA VAL A 328 -6.59 23.29 15.20
C VAL A 328 -5.59 22.54 14.34
N LEU A 329 -5.13 21.41 14.86
CA LEU A 329 -4.31 20.45 14.16
C LEU A 329 -5.15 19.22 13.84
N PHE A 330 -5.50 19.08 12.57
CA PHE A 330 -6.20 17.90 12.11
C PHE A 330 -5.23 16.74 11.89
N THR A 331 -5.54 15.61 12.52
CA THR A 331 -4.73 14.41 12.46
C THR A 331 -5.60 13.20 12.14
N ARG A 332 -5.03 12.23 11.45
CA ARG A 332 -5.74 11.03 11.02
C ARG A 332 -4.86 9.81 11.17
N ILE A 333 -5.39 8.81 11.86
CA ILE A 333 -4.87 7.45 11.80
C ILE A 333 -5.47 6.78 10.56
N VAL A 334 -4.66 6.01 9.86
CA VAL A 334 -4.98 5.28 8.64
C VAL A 334 -4.81 3.80 8.95
N ALA A 335 -5.79 2.99 8.59
CA ALA A 335 -5.73 1.55 8.78
C ALA A 335 -4.70 0.95 7.82
N ALA A 336 -3.51 0.66 8.34
CA ALA A 336 -2.42 0.05 7.60
C ALA A 336 -2.33 -1.45 7.89
N ASP A 337 -1.40 -2.12 7.21
CA ASP A 337 -1.03 -3.50 7.51
C ASP A 337 0.39 -3.61 8.10
N HIS A 338 0.70 -4.81 8.58
CA HIS A 338 1.93 -5.08 9.32
C HIS A 338 3.17 -4.98 8.43
N ILE A 339 3.09 -5.32 7.15
CA ILE A 339 4.25 -5.67 6.31
C ILE A 339 4.32 -4.90 4.99
N SER A 340 3.36 -4.01 4.71
CA SER A 340 3.40 -3.11 3.56
C SER A 340 3.85 -1.70 3.93
N TRP A 341 4.45 -0.99 2.98
CA TRP A 341 4.73 0.44 3.12
C TRP A 341 3.44 1.27 3.04
N PRO A 342 3.39 2.44 3.70
CA PRO A 342 2.28 3.38 3.62
C PRO A 342 1.75 3.55 2.19
N GLY A 343 0.46 3.31 2.04
CA GLY A 343 -0.28 3.37 0.77
C GLY A 343 -0.61 2.00 0.17
N ASN A 344 0.14 0.94 0.52
CA ASN A 344 -0.07 -0.46 0.12
C ASN A 344 -0.66 -0.68 -1.29
N ASP A 345 -1.99 -0.78 -1.41
CA ASP A 345 -2.68 -0.95 -2.69
C ASP A 345 -2.31 0.12 -3.72
N TYR A 346 -2.06 1.35 -3.26
CA TYR A 346 -1.63 2.45 -4.11
C TYR A 346 -0.22 2.28 -4.67
N ASN A 347 0.64 1.56 -3.95
CA ASN A 347 2.01 1.26 -4.40
C ASN A 347 2.06 0.15 -5.47
N ALA A 348 0.92 -0.43 -5.85
CA ALA A 348 0.87 -1.43 -6.90
C ALA A 348 1.24 -0.82 -8.26
N PRO A 349 2.14 -1.44 -9.04
CA PRO A 349 2.16 -1.21 -10.47
C PRO A 349 0.82 -1.68 -11.02
N SER A 350 0.01 -0.77 -11.56
CA SER A 350 -1.20 -1.19 -12.25
C SER A 350 -0.83 -1.82 -13.59
N VAL A 351 -1.51 -2.92 -13.89
CA VAL A 351 -1.38 -3.63 -15.17
C VAL A 351 -2.34 -3.05 -16.22
N SER A 352 -3.19 -2.09 -15.87
CA SER A 352 -4.05 -1.42 -16.84
C SER A 352 -3.35 -0.24 -17.48
N GLU A 353 -3.51 -0.11 -18.80
CA GLU A 353 -3.14 1.10 -19.54
C GLU A 353 -4.21 2.20 -19.41
N ASN A 354 -5.41 1.85 -18.95
CA ASN A 354 -6.50 2.78 -18.71
C ASN A 354 -6.40 3.34 -17.30
N ILE A 355 -6.19 4.65 -17.19
CA ILE A 355 -5.97 5.30 -15.90
C ILE A 355 -7.16 5.17 -14.95
N LYS A 356 -8.40 5.13 -15.45
CA LYS A 356 -9.55 4.90 -14.58
C LYS A 356 -9.39 3.59 -13.82
N ASP A 357 -9.01 2.52 -14.52
CA ASP A 357 -8.77 1.22 -13.91
C ASP A 357 -7.57 1.24 -12.95
N ILE A 358 -6.53 2.04 -13.23
CA ILE A 358 -5.39 2.25 -12.30
C ILE A 358 -5.89 2.85 -10.99
N VAL A 359 -6.66 3.93 -11.06
CA VAL A 359 -7.21 4.64 -9.88
C VAL A 359 -8.15 3.72 -9.09
N ILE A 360 -9.04 2.99 -9.77
CA ILE A 360 -9.96 2.02 -9.16
C ILE A 360 -9.23 0.88 -8.45
N GLN A 361 -8.16 0.37 -9.05
CA GLN A 361 -7.42 -0.76 -8.47
C GLN A 361 -6.66 -0.37 -7.21
N ASN A 362 -6.29 0.91 -7.10
CA ASN A 362 -5.32 1.39 -6.12
C ASN A 362 -5.96 2.17 -4.94
N ARG A 363 -7.26 2.48 -4.99
CA ARG A 363 -8.03 3.19 -3.92
C ARG A 363 -8.98 2.31 -3.10
N ARG A 364 -8.76 0.99 -3.09
CA ARG A 364 -9.73 0.01 -2.56
C ARG A 364 -9.81 -0.09 -1.04
N THR A 365 -8.76 0.32 -0.37
CA THR A 365 -8.62 0.26 1.09
C THR A 365 -8.47 1.68 1.64
N ASP A 366 -8.64 1.83 2.95
CA ASP A 366 -8.35 3.10 3.63
C ASP A 366 -6.93 3.58 3.29
N GLU A 367 -5.97 2.66 3.38
CA GLU A 367 -4.57 2.92 3.06
C GLU A 367 -4.35 3.36 1.61
N GLY A 368 -4.93 2.63 0.65
CA GLY A 368 -4.83 2.96 -0.77
C GLY A 368 -5.51 4.28 -1.13
N SER A 369 -6.68 4.56 -0.56
CA SER A 369 -7.39 5.83 -0.78
C SER A 369 -6.59 7.01 -0.24
N VAL A 370 -6.07 6.92 0.99
CA VAL A 370 -5.24 7.96 1.58
C VAL A 370 -3.93 8.13 0.80
N GLY A 371 -3.31 7.05 0.36
CA GLY A 371 -2.13 7.10 -0.50
C GLY A 371 -2.38 7.83 -1.83
N ALA A 372 -3.58 7.73 -2.38
CA ALA A 372 -3.95 8.35 -3.64
C ALA A 372 -4.38 9.83 -3.50
N CYS A 373 -5.06 10.20 -2.41
CA CYS A 373 -5.59 11.55 -2.22
C CYS A 373 -4.62 12.52 -1.55
N THR A 374 -3.40 12.06 -1.24
CA THR A 374 -2.39 12.86 -0.54
C THR A 374 -1.03 12.82 -1.23
N ASN A 375 -0.07 13.59 -0.73
CA ASN A 375 1.29 13.62 -1.27
C ASN A 375 2.28 12.68 -0.56
N ILE A 376 1.82 11.70 0.23
CA ILE A 376 2.71 10.84 1.02
C ILE A 376 3.75 10.10 0.17
N GLN A 377 3.42 9.69 -1.05
CA GLN A 377 4.38 9.01 -1.93
C GLN A 377 5.49 9.95 -2.38
N GLY A 378 5.15 11.22 -2.60
CA GLY A 378 6.16 12.25 -2.85
C GLY A 378 7.10 12.44 -1.67
N ILE A 379 6.56 12.48 -0.45
CA ILE A 379 7.34 12.60 0.80
C ILE A 379 8.25 11.39 1.01
N MET A 380 7.70 10.18 0.88
CA MET A 380 8.49 8.95 1.06
C MET A 380 9.64 8.88 0.06
N ALA A 381 9.36 9.24 -1.18
CA ALA A 381 10.28 9.00 -2.27
C ALA A 381 11.28 10.15 -2.49
N SER A 382 11.02 11.36 -1.97
CA SER A 382 12.05 12.42 -1.85
C SER A 382 13.20 12.05 -0.92
N ASN A 383 13.01 11.06 -0.03
CA ASN A 383 14.07 10.52 0.82
C ASN A 383 14.82 9.34 0.20
N ILE A 384 14.46 8.98 -1.04
CA ILE A 384 15.27 8.08 -1.84
C ILE A 384 16.26 8.96 -2.61
N PRO A 385 17.55 9.01 -2.23
CA PRO A 385 18.52 9.83 -2.95
C PRO A 385 18.49 9.48 -4.44
N ASN A 386 18.28 10.50 -5.28
CA ASN A 386 18.14 10.47 -6.75
C ASN A 386 16.75 10.24 -7.33
N ILE A 387 15.65 10.34 -6.56
CA ILE A 387 14.30 10.35 -7.14
C ILE A 387 13.59 11.69 -6.87
N SER A 388 13.72 12.64 -7.82
CA SER A 388 12.92 13.87 -7.79
C SER A 388 11.55 13.61 -8.41
N PHE A 389 10.49 13.67 -7.60
CA PHE A 389 9.11 13.69 -8.11
C PHE A 389 8.73 15.12 -8.41
N LYS A 390 8.55 15.44 -9.69
CA LYS A 390 7.74 16.61 -10.04
C LYS A 390 6.28 16.20 -9.98
N TYR A 391 5.59 16.71 -8.97
CA TYR A 391 4.14 16.70 -8.94
C TYR A 391 3.67 17.68 -10.01
N TYR A 392 3.25 17.17 -11.17
CA TYR A 392 2.66 17.99 -12.21
C TYR A 392 1.16 18.01 -11.98
N GLY A 393 0.70 18.97 -11.19
CA GLY A 393 -0.69 19.41 -11.24
C GLY A 393 -0.94 20.01 -12.62
N ASN A 394 -1.76 19.32 -13.41
CA ASN A 394 -2.76 19.84 -14.34
C ASN A 394 -3.04 18.80 -15.42
N ASP A 395 -4.33 18.62 -15.67
CA ASP A 395 -4.98 17.72 -16.62
C ASP A 395 -5.07 16.24 -16.21
N HIS A 396 -6.32 15.79 -16.25
CA HIS A 396 -6.79 14.47 -15.84
C HIS A 396 -5.79 13.33 -16.06
N ASN A 397 -5.59 12.52 -15.02
CA ASN A 397 -5.17 11.12 -15.13
C ASN A 397 -3.73 10.82 -15.59
N PHE A 398 -2.84 11.78 -15.75
CA PHE A 398 -1.47 11.48 -16.18
C PHE A 398 -0.49 11.96 -15.12
N GLN A 399 0.58 11.20 -14.84
CA GLN A 399 1.97 11.66 -14.56
C GLN A 399 2.75 10.72 -13.62
N PHE A 400 2.12 9.99 -12.68
CA PHE A 400 2.85 9.07 -11.79
C PHE A 400 3.49 7.89 -12.55
N ALA A 401 2.71 7.23 -13.42
CA ALA A 401 3.22 6.15 -14.27
C ALA A 401 4.29 6.68 -15.25
N LYS A 402 4.11 7.87 -15.83
CA LYS A 402 5.04 8.43 -16.84
C LYS A 402 6.38 8.85 -16.23
N GLY A 403 6.37 9.43 -15.03
CA GLY A 403 7.58 9.80 -14.28
C GLY A 403 8.38 8.57 -13.85
N TYR A 404 7.71 7.58 -13.26
CA TYR A 404 8.34 6.33 -12.85
C TYR A 404 8.88 5.52 -14.05
N PHE A 405 8.14 5.44 -15.15
CA PHE A 405 8.61 4.80 -16.39
C PHE A 405 9.77 5.54 -17.04
N ASN A 406 9.80 6.88 -17.02
CA ASN A 406 10.92 7.64 -17.58
C ASN A 406 12.20 7.51 -16.73
N ILE A 407 12.07 7.39 -15.41
CA ILE A 407 13.20 7.12 -14.51
C ILE A 407 13.73 5.71 -14.74
N LEU A 408 12.84 4.70 -14.80
CA LEU A 408 13.22 3.34 -15.16
C LEU A 408 13.88 3.29 -16.54
N LYS A 409 13.35 4.03 -17.52
CA LYS A 409 13.90 4.13 -18.88
C LYS A 409 15.29 4.75 -18.89
N THR A 410 15.50 5.83 -18.14
CA THR A 410 16.81 6.53 -18.08
C THR A 410 17.85 5.66 -17.38
N THR A 411 17.53 5.12 -16.20
CA THR A 411 18.41 4.22 -15.44
C THR A 411 18.73 2.94 -16.21
N PHE A 412 17.75 2.39 -16.94
CA PHE A 412 17.95 1.22 -17.79
C PHE A 412 18.80 1.54 -19.02
N SER A 413 18.55 2.66 -19.71
CA SER A 413 19.33 3.11 -20.86
C SER A 413 20.78 3.42 -20.50
N GLU A 414 21.04 4.06 -19.36
CA GLU A 414 22.40 4.32 -18.87
C GLU A 414 23.12 3.02 -18.49
N THR A 415 22.43 2.09 -17.84
CA THR A 415 23.00 0.78 -17.48
C THR A 415 23.34 -0.06 -18.72
N VAL A 416 22.48 -0.01 -19.75
CA VAL A 416 22.70 -0.69 -21.04
C VAL A 416 23.88 -0.07 -21.79
N LYS A 417 23.95 1.27 -21.83
CA LYS A 417 25.04 2.02 -22.47
C LYS A 417 26.38 1.78 -21.78
N ASN A 418 26.41 1.79 -20.45
CA ASN A 418 27.62 1.55 -19.64
C ASN A 418 28.12 0.09 -19.71
N LYS A 419 27.26 -0.85 -20.15
CA LYS A 419 27.62 -2.26 -20.36
C LYS A 419 27.89 -2.63 -21.82
N GLY A 420 27.92 -1.64 -22.72
CA GLY A 420 28.18 -1.87 -24.15
C GLY A 420 27.10 -2.70 -24.86
N LEU A 421 25.91 -2.82 -24.27
CA LEU A 421 24.80 -3.58 -24.85
C LEU A 421 24.07 -2.69 -25.87
N LYS A 422 23.87 -3.18 -27.10
CA LYS A 422 23.08 -2.48 -28.13
C LYS A 422 21.60 -2.82 -27.97
N LEU A 423 20.76 -1.81 -27.74
CA LEU A 423 19.31 -1.95 -27.81
C LEU A 423 18.89 -2.09 -29.28
N GLN A 424 18.29 -3.22 -29.65
CA GLN A 424 17.83 -3.47 -31.03
C GLN A 424 16.33 -3.20 -31.28
N ASN A 425 15.59 -2.68 -30.30
CA ASN A 425 14.16 -2.37 -30.50
C ASN A 425 13.95 -0.86 -30.65
N LYS A 426 13.42 -0.46 -31.82
CA LYS A 426 12.81 0.85 -32.05
C LYS A 426 11.53 0.94 -31.21
N TRP A 427 11.44 1.95 -30.35
CA TRP A 427 10.22 2.28 -29.63
C TRP A 427 9.57 3.48 -30.32
N GLU A 428 8.30 3.34 -30.74
CA GLU A 428 7.51 4.46 -31.27
C GLU A 428 6.69 5.09 -30.13
N ILE A 429 6.69 6.43 -30.07
CA ILE A 429 5.84 7.20 -29.15
C ILE A 429 4.72 7.81 -29.99
N TYR A 430 3.46 7.59 -29.61
CA TYR A 430 2.30 8.19 -30.25
C TYR A 430 1.80 9.38 -29.43
N ASN A 431 1.65 10.54 -30.08
CA ASN A 431 0.96 11.69 -29.52
C ASN A 431 -0.55 11.50 -29.70
N LEU A 432 -1.25 11.16 -28.61
CA LEU A 432 -2.67 10.81 -28.66
C LEU A 432 -3.61 12.01 -28.88
N ASN A 433 -3.11 13.23 -28.73
CA ASN A 433 -3.94 14.44 -28.94
C ASN A 433 -3.93 14.90 -30.41
N THR A 434 -2.92 14.54 -31.19
CA THR A 434 -2.81 14.94 -32.61
C THR A 434 -2.93 13.76 -33.59
N ARG A 435 -2.80 12.51 -33.12
CA ARG A 435 -2.71 11.29 -33.97
C ARG A 435 -1.65 11.35 -35.06
N GLU A 436 -0.68 12.27 -34.97
CA GLU A 436 0.45 12.33 -35.88
C GLU A 436 1.68 11.62 -35.30
N ARG A 437 2.45 10.99 -36.19
CA ARG A 437 3.75 10.41 -35.85
C ARG A 437 4.77 11.54 -35.69
N GLU A 438 5.34 11.70 -34.50
CA GLU A 438 6.54 12.50 -34.34
C GLU A 438 7.75 11.72 -34.88
N ASN A 439 8.16 12.02 -36.10
CA ASN A 439 9.45 11.60 -36.62
C ASN A 439 10.56 12.43 -35.96
N SER A 440 11.16 11.90 -34.90
CA SER A 440 12.42 12.45 -34.37
C SER A 440 13.57 11.99 -35.26
N ASN A 441 13.80 12.72 -36.35
CA ASN A 441 15.08 12.75 -37.06
C ASN A 441 15.19 14.09 -37.79
N GLN A 442 15.73 15.10 -37.11
CA GLN A 442 16.61 16.12 -37.71
C GLN A 442 17.21 16.98 -36.58
N ILE A 443 18.45 16.65 -36.23
CA ILE A 443 19.39 17.64 -35.67
C ILE A 443 20.17 18.13 -36.89
N GLU A 444 19.89 19.34 -37.34
CA GLU A 444 20.85 20.14 -38.12
C GLU A 444 20.84 21.57 -37.57
N LEU A 445 22.06 22.07 -37.33
CA LEU A 445 22.40 23.48 -37.10
C LEU A 445 23.67 23.74 -37.93
N PRO A 446 24.02 24.97 -38.30
CA PRO A 446 23.20 26.06 -38.84
C PRO A 446 23.86 26.73 -40.07
N SER A 447 23.09 27.35 -40.98
CA SER A 447 23.62 28.48 -41.79
C SER A 447 22.53 29.26 -42.54
N ALA A 448 22.46 30.55 -42.20
CA ALA A 448 22.37 31.75 -43.03
C ALA A 448 21.40 31.84 -44.25
N ILE A 449 20.55 32.89 -44.18
CA ILE A 449 20.21 33.87 -45.24
C ILE A 449 19.65 33.30 -46.57
N GLN A 450 18.36 33.55 -46.88
CA GLN A 450 17.84 34.53 -47.86
C GLN A 450 16.37 34.25 -48.27
N ASN A 451 15.56 35.31 -48.19
CA ASN A 451 14.50 35.81 -49.11
C ASN A 451 13.41 34.92 -49.75
N ASP A 452 12.19 35.44 -49.56
CA ASP A 452 11.15 35.78 -50.55
C ASP A 452 10.22 34.74 -51.22
N ASN A 453 8.93 35.08 -51.04
CA ASN A 453 7.83 35.14 -52.02
C ASN A 453 7.03 33.90 -52.44
N GLN A 454 5.70 34.04 -52.19
CA GLN A 454 4.56 33.76 -53.09
C GLN A 454 4.35 32.29 -53.55
N SER A 455 3.19 31.78 -53.95
CA SER A 455 1.74 32.06 -53.84
C SER A 455 1.05 30.93 -54.64
N GLN A 456 -0.22 30.63 -54.35
CA GLN A 456 -1.16 29.81 -55.17
C GLN A 456 -0.82 28.30 -55.28
N GLY A 457 -1.72 27.33 -55.39
CA GLY A 457 -3.15 27.29 -55.71
C GLY A 457 -3.42 26.00 -56.53
N ASN A 458 -4.52 25.30 -56.23
CA ASN A 458 -5.20 24.25 -57.03
C ASN A 458 -4.76 22.76 -57.00
N SER A 459 -5.54 22.00 -56.20
CA SER A 459 -6.47 20.90 -56.56
C SER A 459 -6.07 19.60 -57.32
N ILE A 460 -6.81 18.56 -56.90
CA ILE A 460 -7.32 17.34 -57.58
C ILE A 460 -6.64 15.98 -57.26
N ILE A 461 -7.54 15.03 -56.93
CA ILE A 461 -7.57 13.55 -57.06
C ILE A 461 -7.33 12.76 -55.76
N GLN A 462 -8.44 12.29 -55.16
CA GLN A 462 -8.49 11.17 -54.21
C GLN A 462 -8.37 9.83 -54.93
N PRO A 463 -7.70 8.83 -54.31
CA PRO A 463 -8.01 7.42 -54.54
C PRO A 463 -8.41 6.70 -53.24
N GLY A 464 -9.68 6.29 -53.19
CA GLY A 464 -10.14 4.92 -52.93
C GLY A 464 -9.68 4.19 -51.65
N ASN A 465 -10.56 4.17 -50.64
CA ASN A 465 -10.58 3.23 -49.52
C ASN A 465 -10.61 1.76 -49.99
N ARG A 466 -9.50 1.04 -49.85
CA ARG A 466 -9.44 -0.44 -49.96
C ARG A 466 -8.71 -1.14 -48.79
N SER A 467 -8.21 -0.41 -47.79
CA SER A 467 -7.50 -1.02 -46.64
C SER A 467 -8.40 -1.33 -45.43
N GLU A 468 -9.55 -0.65 -45.26
CA GLU A 468 -10.41 -0.83 -44.08
C GLU A 468 -11.22 -2.13 -44.07
N SER A 469 -11.55 -2.70 -45.24
CA SER A 469 -12.32 -3.94 -45.32
C SER A 469 -11.49 -5.18 -44.98
N LEU A 470 -10.20 -5.18 -45.32
CA LEU A 470 -9.28 -6.30 -45.02
C LEU A 470 -8.95 -6.39 -43.53
N PHE A 471 -8.77 -5.26 -42.83
CA PHE A 471 -8.49 -5.26 -41.39
C PHE A 471 -9.68 -5.75 -40.56
N LYS A 472 -10.92 -5.42 -40.95
CA LYS A 472 -12.14 -5.92 -40.27
C LYS A 472 -12.33 -7.43 -40.44
N ILE A 473 -12.00 -7.98 -41.62
CA ILE A 473 -12.09 -9.43 -41.88
C ILE A 473 -11.03 -10.19 -41.05
N VAL A 474 -9.79 -9.71 -41.02
CA VAL A 474 -8.70 -10.36 -40.25
C VAL A 474 -8.98 -10.31 -38.74
N GLY A 475 -9.47 -9.17 -38.22
CA GLY A 475 -9.86 -9.05 -36.82
C GLY A 475 -11.01 -9.98 -36.41
N THR A 476 -12.00 -10.17 -37.31
CA THR A 476 -13.15 -11.05 -37.06
C THR A 476 -12.72 -12.53 -37.06
N ILE A 477 -11.83 -12.94 -37.97
CA ILE A 477 -11.29 -14.31 -38.01
C ILE A 477 -10.46 -14.61 -36.75
N ALA A 478 -9.62 -13.68 -36.30
CA ALA A 478 -8.83 -13.84 -35.08
C ALA A 478 -9.71 -13.99 -33.82
N ALA A 479 -10.80 -13.22 -33.73
CA ALA A 479 -11.76 -13.33 -32.62
C ALA A 479 -12.50 -14.68 -32.61
N VAL A 480 -12.92 -15.17 -33.78
CA VAL A 480 -13.59 -16.48 -33.92
C VAL A 480 -12.65 -17.63 -33.57
N LEU A 481 -11.40 -17.59 -34.03
CA LEU A 481 -10.39 -18.61 -33.71
C LEU A 481 -10.05 -18.65 -32.22
N THR A 482 -10.01 -17.47 -31.57
CA THR A 482 -9.80 -17.36 -30.12
C THR A 482 -10.98 -17.95 -29.34
N ALA A 483 -12.22 -17.67 -29.77
CA ALA A 483 -13.42 -18.23 -29.16
C ALA A 483 -13.48 -19.77 -29.30
N ILE A 484 -13.10 -20.32 -30.45
CA ILE A 484 -13.01 -21.77 -30.68
C ILE A 484 -11.94 -22.40 -29.78
N GLY A 485 -10.77 -21.76 -29.63
CA GLY A 485 -9.71 -22.21 -28.74
C GLY A 485 -10.17 -22.26 -27.27
N ILE A 486 -10.83 -21.21 -26.79
CA ILE A 486 -11.38 -21.15 -25.42
C ILE A 486 -12.46 -22.24 -25.21
N TYR A 487 -13.34 -22.46 -26.19
CA TYR A 487 -14.36 -23.50 -26.13
C TYR A 487 -13.77 -24.92 -26.08
N ALA A 488 -12.74 -25.19 -26.89
CA ALA A 488 -12.03 -26.46 -26.89
C ALA A 488 -11.34 -26.73 -25.54
N ILE A 489 -10.65 -25.73 -24.98
CA ILE A 489 -10.02 -25.82 -23.65
C ILE A 489 -11.07 -26.10 -22.56
N ARG A 490 -12.21 -25.41 -22.60
CA ARG A 490 -13.32 -25.64 -21.65
C ARG A 490 -13.83 -27.08 -21.68
N ASN A 491 -13.97 -27.67 -22.87
CA ASN A 491 -14.44 -29.05 -23.02
C ASN A 491 -13.40 -30.09 -22.55
N VAL A 492 -12.11 -29.83 -22.76
CA VAL A 492 -11.03 -30.68 -22.24
C VAL A 492 -11.01 -30.64 -20.71
N ILE A 493 -11.11 -29.46 -20.10
CA ILE A 493 -11.17 -29.30 -18.64
C ILE A 493 -12.41 -30.01 -18.08
N LYS A 494 -13.58 -29.85 -18.72
CA LYS A 494 -14.82 -30.54 -18.31
C LYS A 494 -14.68 -32.07 -18.38
N SER A 495 -14.06 -32.59 -19.43
CA SER A 495 -13.80 -34.04 -19.58
C SER A 495 -12.84 -34.57 -18.51
N LEU A 496 -11.79 -33.81 -18.18
CA LEU A 496 -10.84 -34.16 -17.12
C LEU A 496 -11.51 -34.17 -15.73
N ILE A 497 -12.34 -33.18 -15.43
CA ILE A 497 -13.10 -33.13 -14.17
C ILE A 497 -14.05 -34.33 -14.06
N LEU A 498 -14.77 -34.67 -15.12
CA LEU A 498 -15.68 -35.82 -15.13
C LEU A 498 -14.93 -37.16 -14.95
N LYS A 499 -13.75 -37.31 -15.56
CA LYS A 499 -12.88 -38.48 -15.33
C LYS A 499 -12.38 -38.57 -13.88
N MET A 500 -12.00 -37.44 -13.28
CA MET A 500 -11.58 -37.40 -11.88
C MET A 500 -12.72 -37.81 -10.92
N ILE A 501 -13.94 -37.32 -11.16
CA ILE A 501 -15.13 -37.67 -10.37
C ILE A 501 -15.45 -39.17 -10.51
N SER A 502 -15.41 -39.72 -11.73
CA SER A 502 -15.63 -41.14 -11.99
C SER A 502 -14.59 -42.03 -11.28
N SER A 503 -13.30 -41.65 -11.30
CA SER A 503 -12.25 -42.42 -10.62
C SER A 503 -12.40 -42.44 -9.08
N LYS A 504 -12.92 -41.34 -8.49
CA LYS A 504 -13.21 -41.28 -7.05
C LYS A 504 -14.42 -42.14 -6.67
N SER A 505 -15.41 -42.24 -7.54
CA SER A 505 -16.59 -43.11 -7.33
C SER A 505 -16.23 -44.59 -7.38
N GLN A 506 -15.35 -45.01 -8.29
CA GLN A 506 -14.88 -46.40 -8.36
C GLN A 506 -14.02 -46.79 -7.15
N ASN A 507 -13.18 -45.89 -6.64
CA ASN A 507 -12.40 -46.16 -5.43
C ASN A 507 -13.26 -46.25 -4.15
N MET A 508 -14.43 -45.62 -4.10
CA MET A 508 -15.35 -45.78 -2.96
C MET A 508 -16.16 -47.08 -3.01
N GLN A 509 -16.40 -47.67 -4.19
CA GLN A 509 -17.06 -48.98 -4.30
C GLN A 509 -16.12 -50.17 -4.03
N ILE A 510 -14.80 -49.97 -4.05
CA ILE A 510 -13.81 -50.99 -3.67
C ILE A 510 -13.54 -50.98 -2.15
N LEU A 511 -14.01 -49.95 -1.44
CA LEU A 511 -13.86 -49.76 0.01
C LEU A 511 -15.16 -49.97 0.81
N SER A 512 -16.24 -50.44 0.15
CA SER A 512 -17.50 -50.92 0.75
C SER A 512 -17.68 -52.39 0.43
#